data_AF-A0A644WJC7-F1
#
_entry.id   AF-A0A644WJC7-F1
#
_cell.length_a   1.000
_cell.length_b   1.000
_cell.length_c   1.000
_cell.angle_alpha   90.00
_cell.angle_beta   90.00
_cell.angle_gamma   90.00
#
_symmetry.space_group_name_H-M   'P 1'
#
loop_
_entity.id
_entity.type
_entity.pdbx_description
1 polymer ?
#
loop_
_entity_poly.entity_id
_entity_poly.type
_entity_poly.pdbx_seq_one_letter_code
_entity_poly.pdbx_strand_id
1 'polypeptide(L)'
;MHERMKHEESHYKEALITTEAAMNMIDQNTLVVVLDTHRRSYTEAPELLGKIDKIVLIDHHRRSEEYIENTLLDYIEPYASSTCELVSEIVQYMDDHIKLTKFEADALLAGIVVDTNSFTFKTGVRTFEAASFLRRNGADTADVKQLFNESLDSMKKKTEIIERSEILFGDVAVSYIDELSEDSNVIAAQSADELLTIKDVKLSFVLVRNKDYINISGRSQGNVNVQVIMESLGGGGHLNMAGAQVQTQDMEEAKTKLYEAITNYKKESKDK
;
A
#
# COMPACT_ATOMS: atom_id res chain seq x y z
N MET A 1 -15.47 -0.60 -0.22
CA MET A 1 -15.94 0.74 -0.63
C MET A 1 -16.84 0.73 -1.86
N HIS A 2 -16.49 0.04 -2.96
CA HIS A 2 -17.31 -0.02 -4.18
C HIS A 2 -18.79 -0.33 -3.93
N GLU A 3 -19.11 -1.43 -3.24
CA GLU A 3 -20.52 -1.78 -2.95
C GLU A 3 -21.24 -0.68 -2.15
N ARG A 4 -20.55 -0.04 -1.21
CA ARG A 4 -21.09 1.06 -0.43
C ARG A 4 -21.39 2.28 -1.31
N MET A 5 -20.48 2.64 -2.21
CA MET A 5 -20.69 3.67 -3.24
C MET A 5 -21.93 3.37 -4.08
N LYS A 6 -22.13 2.12 -4.50
CA LYS A 6 -23.28 1.73 -5.32
C LYS A 6 -24.63 1.99 -4.65
N HIS A 7 -24.67 1.96 -3.32
CA HIS A 7 -25.88 2.12 -2.52
C HIS A 7 -26.06 3.55 -2.01
N GLU A 8 -24.99 4.19 -1.54
CA GLU A 8 -25.03 5.53 -0.93
C GLU A 8 -24.91 6.65 -1.97
N GLU A 9 -24.08 6.46 -3.01
CA GLU A 9 -23.71 7.49 -3.99
C GLU A 9 -23.73 6.91 -5.41
N SER A 10 -24.87 6.35 -5.81
CA SER A 10 -25.00 5.58 -7.06
C SER A 10 -24.68 6.37 -8.33
N HIS A 11 -24.77 7.71 -8.28
CA HIS A 11 -24.44 8.60 -9.37
C HIS A 11 -22.95 8.54 -9.76
N TYR A 12 -22.04 8.16 -8.84
CA TYR A 12 -20.63 7.94 -9.15
C TYR A 12 -20.40 6.79 -10.14
N LYS A 13 -21.35 5.85 -10.28
CA LYS A 13 -21.25 4.80 -11.31
C LYS A 13 -21.20 5.37 -12.72
N GLU A 14 -21.85 6.52 -12.95
CA GLU A 14 -21.87 7.17 -14.27
C GLU A 14 -20.52 7.84 -14.59
N ALA A 15 -19.73 8.17 -13.56
CA ALA A 15 -18.39 8.73 -13.71
C ALA A 15 -17.30 7.66 -13.92
N LEU A 16 -17.57 6.39 -13.55
CA LEU A 16 -16.66 5.28 -13.78
C LEU A 16 -16.85 4.73 -15.21
N ILE A 17 -15.99 5.15 -16.12
CA ILE A 17 -16.02 4.78 -17.53
C ILE A 17 -14.83 3.90 -17.90
N THR A 18 -14.97 3.13 -18.98
CA THR A 18 -13.85 2.34 -19.53
C THR A 18 -12.82 3.23 -20.21
N THR A 19 -11.59 2.75 -20.34
CA THR A 19 -10.54 3.44 -21.09
C THR A 19 -10.95 3.75 -22.52
N GLU A 20 -11.65 2.82 -23.20
CA GLU A 20 -12.20 3.04 -24.54
C GLU A 20 -13.21 4.20 -24.58
N ALA A 21 -14.13 4.26 -23.62
CA ALA A 21 -15.10 5.35 -23.54
C ALA A 21 -14.40 6.68 -23.27
N ALA A 22 -13.44 6.72 -22.34
CA ALA A 22 -12.64 7.91 -22.07
C ALA A 22 -11.91 8.41 -23.32
N MET A 23 -11.26 7.51 -24.07
CA MET A 23 -10.56 7.83 -25.32
C MET A 23 -11.48 8.42 -26.40
N ASN A 24 -12.77 8.10 -26.39
CA ASN A 24 -13.76 8.67 -27.30
C ASN A 24 -14.33 10.03 -26.81
N MET A 25 -14.18 10.35 -25.53
CA MET A 25 -14.68 11.57 -24.91
C MET A 25 -13.66 12.71 -24.88
N ILE A 26 -12.36 12.38 -24.93
CA ILE A 26 -11.30 13.36 -24.74
C ILE A 26 -11.22 14.36 -25.90
N ASP A 27 -10.90 15.60 -25.55
CA ASP A 27 -10.69 16.71 -26.46
C ASP A 27 -9.54 17.62 -25.98
N GLN A 28 -9.28 18.71 -26.71
CA GLN A 28 -8.21 19.66 -26.38
C GLN A 28 -8.44 20.42 -25.05
N ASN A 29 -9.64 20.39 -24.50
CA ASN A 29 -10.01 21.04 -23.24
C ASN A 29 -10.00 20.09 -22.05
N THR A 30 -9.84 18.80 -22.29
CA THR A 30 -9.81 17.77 -21.26
C THR A 30 -8.58 17.93 -20.37
N LEU A 31 -8.78 17.84 -19.05
CA LEU A 31 -7.74 17.78 -18.03
C LEU A 31 -7.71 16.37 -17.45
N VAL A 32 -6.54 15.74 -17.43
CA VAL A 32 -6.34 14.48 -16.70
C VAL A 32 -5.68 14.78 -15.36
N VAL A 33 -6.26 14.28 -14.28
CA VAL A 33 -5.66 14.32 -12.94
C VAL A 33 -5.24 12.91 -12.57
N VAL A 34 -3.94 12.69 -12.42
CA VAL A 34 -3.37 11.43 -11.97
C VAL A 34 -3.10 11.52 -10.48
N LEU A 35 -3.63 10.54 -9.74
CA LEU A 35 -3.51 10.47 -8.29
C LEU A 35 -2.71 9.23 -7.90
N ASP A 36 -1.89 9.37 -6.86
CA ASP A 36 -1.23 8.27 -6.13
C ASP A 36 -0.18 7.47 -6.91
N THR A 37 0.13 7.87 -8.13
CA THR A 37 1.24 7.34 -8.90
C THR A 37 1.76 8.35 -9.91
N HIS A 38 3.07 8.49 -9.97
CA HIS A 38 3.79 9.23 -11.01
C HIS A 38 4.30 8.35 -12.14
N ARG A 39 4.04 7.04 -12.10
CA ARG A 39 4.51 6.07 -13.10
C ARG A 39 3.43 5.80 -14.12
N ARG A 40 3.71 6.10 -15.39
CA ARG A 40 2.74 5.93 -16.48
C ARG A 40 2.20 4.50 -16.55
N SER A 41 3.05 3.49 -16.48
CA SER A 41 2.68 2.07 -16.57
C SER A 41 1.78 1.59 -15.42
N TYR A 42 1.70 2.33 -14.32
CA TYR A 42 0.88 1.97 -13.14
C TYR A 42 -0.49 2.64 -13.17
N THR A 43 -0.75 3.52 -14.14
CA THR A 43 -2.08 4.11 -14.33
C THR A 43 -3.04 3.12 -14.98
N GLU A 44 -4.35 3.26 -14.73
CA GLU A 44 -5.40 2.41 -15.33
C GLU A 44 -5.49 2.55 -16.86
N ALA A 45 -5.06 3.70 -17.40
CA ALA A 45 -5.21 4.06 -18.81
C ALA A 45 -3.98 4.81 -19.35
N PRO A 46 -2.81 4.15 -19.43
CA PRO A 46 -1.55 4.79 -19.85
C PRO A 46 -1.59 5.40 -21.25
N GLU A 47 -2.47 4.93 -22.14
CA GLU A 47 -2.69 5.45 -23.48
C GLU A 47 -3.28 6.87 -23.48
N LEU A 48 -4.12 7.23 -22.51
CA LEU A 48 -4.73 8.56 -22.39
C LEU A 48 -3.65 9.63 -22.19
N LEU A 49 -2.65 9.31 -21.39
CA LEU A 49 -1.52 10.20 -21.07
C LEU A 49 -0.64 10.51 -22.29
N GLY A 50 -0.76 9.75 -23.38
CA GLY A 50 -0.09 10.02 -24.65
C GLY A 50 -0.90 10.85 -25.65
N LYS A 51 -2.13 11.23 -25.30
CA LYS A 51 -3.08 11.94 -26.19
C LYS A 51 -3.51 13.30 -25.67
N ILE A 52 -3.15 13.64 -24.44
CA ILE A 52 -3.61 14.83 -23.72
C ILE A 52 -2.39 15.59 -23.20
N ASP A 53 -2.34 16.89 -23.46
CA ASP A 53 -1.24 17.76 -23.02
C ASP A 53 -1.48 18.36 -21.62
N LYS A 54 -2.74 18.33 -21.14
CA LYS A 54 -3.15 18.90 -19.85
C LYS A 54 -3.22 17.81 -18.80
N ILE A 55 -2.12 17.59 -18.10
CA ILE A 55 -2.01 16.57 -17.04
C ILE A 55 -1.62 17.24 -15.73
N VAL A 56 -2.36 16.95 -14.65
CA VAL A 56 -2.01 17.30 -13.28
C VAL A 56 -1.64 16.02 -12.54
N LEU A 57 -0.55 16.05 -11.80
CA LEU A 57 -0.07 14.92 -11.01
C LEU A 57 -0.10 15.27 -9.53
N ILE A 58 -0.70 14.41 -8.71
CA ILE A 58 -0.70 14.52 -7.24
C ILE A 58 -0.30 13.18 -6.66
N ASP A 59 0.83 13.14 -5.94
CA ASP A 59 1.40 11.89 -5.44
C ASP A 59 2.19 12.13 -4.14
N HIS A 60 2.34 11.10 -3.32
CA HIS A 60 3.14 11.12 -2.09
C HIS A 60 4.31 10.12 -2.13
N HIS A 61 4.52 9.45 -3.26
CA HIS A 61 5.66 8.56 -3.45
C HIS A 61 6.94 9.33 -3.77
N ARG A 62 8.09 8.74 -3.44
CA ARG A 62 9.38 9.25 -3.94
C ARG A 62 9.45 8.99 -5.45
N ARG A 63 9.97 9.97 -6.18
CA ARG A 63 10.17 9.88 -7.63
C ARG A 63 10.98 8.63 -8.00
N SER A 64 10.46 7.87 -8.95
CA SER A 64 11.10 6.71 -9.58
C SER A 64 11.70 7.05 -10.94
N GLU A 65 12.40 6.10 -11.57
CA GLU A 65 12.97 6.28 -12.92
C GLU A 65 11.89 6.51 -13.97
N GLU A 66 10.77 5.80 -13.84
CA GLU A 66 9.61 5.98 -14.71
C GLU A 66 8.76 7.15 -14.22
N TYR A 67 8.43 8.07 -15.12
CA TYR A 67 7.75 9.31 -14.76
C TYR A 67 6.77 9.78 -15.85
N ILE A 68 5.67 10.40 -15.44
CA ILE A 68 4.76 11.11 -16.35
C ILE A 68 5.35 12.50 -16.64
N GLU A 69 5.85 12.69 -17.85
CA GLU A 69 6.46 13.95 -18.28
C GLU A 69 5.43 14.98 -18.75
N ASN A 70 5.86 16.25 -18.85
CA ASN A 70 5.08 17.37 -19.41
C ASN A 70 3.74 17.64 -18.69
N THR A 71 3.70 17.47 -17.37
CA THR A 71 2.55 17.85 -16.55
C THR A 71 2.43 19.38 -16.43
N LEU A 72 1.20 19.89 -16.38
CA LEU A 72 0.89 21.29 -16.07
C LEU A 72 1.19 21.64 -14.62
N LEU A 73 0.93 20.70 -13.72
CA LEU A 73 1.19 20.81 -12.30
C LEU A 73 1.67 19.47 -11.79
N ASP A 74 2.67 19.54 -10.93
CA ASP A 74 3.30 18.42 -10.29
C ASP A 74 3.33 18.66 -8.78
N TYR A 75 2.41 18.02 -8.05
CA TYR A 75 2.31 18.14 -6.60
C TYR A 75 2.72 16.83 -5.95
N ILE A 76 4.03 16.67 -5.77
CA ILE A 76 4.64 15.48 -5.15
C ILE A 76 5.20 15.82 -3.78
N GLU A 77 4.64 15.21 -2.76
CA GLU A 77 5.01 15.42 -1.35
C GLU A 77 5.40 14.09 -0.69
N PRO A 78 6.67 13.64 -0.81
CA PRO A 78 7.11 12.32 -0.34
C PRO A 78 6.97 12.04 1.16
N TYR A 79 6.72 13.10 1.94
CA TYR A 79 6.55 13.07 3.38
C TYR A 79 5.09 13.13 3.83
N ALA A 80 4.14 13.38 2.92
CA ALA A 80 2.73 13.26 3.21
C ALA A 80 2.36 11.79 3.46
N SER A 81 1.37 11.54 4.31
CA SER A 81 1.01 10.17 4.66
C SER A 81 0.44 9.40 3.48
N SER A 82 -0.40 10.05 2.67
CA SER A 82 -1.15 9.47 1.57
C SER A 82 -1.54 10.54 0.56
N THR A 83 -1.87 10.14 -0.66
CA THR A 83 -2.52 11.06 -1.62
C THR A 83 -3.89 11.55 -1.10
N CYS A 84 -4.57 10.76 -0.26
CA CYS A 84 -5.81 11.19 0.40
C CYS A 84 -5.60 12.36 1.37
N GLU A 85 -4.45 12.46 2.05
CA GLU A 85 -4.08 13.65 2.84
C GLU A 85 -3.97 14.88 1.94
N LEU A 86 -3.22 14.77 0.82
CA LEU A 86 -3.00 15.87 -0.12
C LEU A 86 -4.31 16.36 -0.74
N VAL A 87 -5.17 15.44 -1.18
CA VAL A 87 -6.48 15.79 -1.75
C VAL A 87 -7.37 16.44 -0.69
N SER A 88 -7.35 15.96 0.55
CA SER A 88 -8.14 16.55 1.65
C SER A 88 -7.72 17.99 1.93
N GLU A 89 -6.42 18.28 1.92
CA GLU A 89 -5.90 19.64 2.06
C GLU A 89 -6.36 20.53 0.91
N ILE A 90 -6.21 20.07 -0.34
CA ILE A 90 -6.64 20.84 -1.52
C ILE A 90 -8.12 21.18 -1.42
N VAL A 91 -8.98 20.20 -1.13
CA VAL A 91 -10.43 20.40 -1.00
C VAL A 91 -10.75 21.42 0.09
N GLN A 92 -10.05 21.36 1.24
CA GLN A 92 -10.24 22.31 2.34
C GLN A 92 -9.92 23.76 1.93
N TYR A 93 -9.00 23.99 0.99
CA TYR A 93 -8.57 25.33 0.56
C TYR A 93 -9.19 25.80 -0.76
N MET A 94 -9.89 24.94 -1.51
CA MET A 94 -10.44 25.29 -2.82
C MET A 94 -11.65 26.22 -2.72
N ASP A 95 -12.64 25.89 -1.89
CA ASP A 95 -13.86 26.68 -1.73
C ASP A 95 -14.58 26.31 -0.43
N ASP A 96 -14.99 27.31 0.36
CA ASP A 96 -15.78 27.15 1.60
C ASP A 96 -17.14 26.46 1.36
N HIS A 97 -17.60 26.38 0.11
CA HIS A 97 -18.86 25.75 -0.28
C HIS A 97 -18.75 24.28 -0.64
N ILE A 98 -17.54 23.72 -0.80
CA ILE A 98 -17.39 22.27 -1.05
C ILE A 98 -17.71 21.53 0.24
N LYS A 99 -18.83 20.83 0.24
CA LYS A 99 -19.26 19.96 1.34
C LYS A 99 -19.13 18.52 0.90
N LEU A 100 -18.21 17.80 1.52
CA LEU A 100 -18.09 16.37 1.28
C LEU A 100 -19.32 15.66 1.82
N THR A 101 -19.77 14.64 1.10
CA THR A 101 -20.73 13.68 1.66
C THR A 101 -20.02 12.80 2.69
N LYS A 102 -20.79 12.13 3.54
CA LYS A 102 -20.23 11.18 4.50
C LYS A 102 -19.46 10.06 3.80
N PHE A 103 -19.95 9.59 2.65
CA PHE A 103 -19.28 8.55 1.87
C PHE A 103 -17.90 9.01 1.39
N GLU A 104 -17.80 10.22 0.83
CA GLU A 104 -16.53 10.80 0.36
C GLU A 104 -15.54 11.00 1.51
N ALA A 105 -16.02 11.53 2.63
CA ALA A 105 -15.20 11.75 3.81
C ALA A 105 -14.69 10.42 4.40
N ASP A 106 -15.54 9.38 4.45
CA ASP A 106 -15.15 8.03 4.85
C ASP A 106 -14.13 7.41 3.88
N ALA A 107 -14.30 7.61 2.57
CA ALA A 107 -13.39 7.07 1.56
C ALA A 107 -11.98 7.69 1.65
N LEU A 108 -11.89 9.02 1.78
CA LEU A 108 -10.62 9.72 1.99
C LEU A 108 -9.96 9.32 3.32
N LEU A 109 -10.75 9.21 4.39
CA LEU A 109 -10.22 8.82 5.70
C LEU A 109 -9.74 7.37 5.68
N ALA A 110 -10.44 6.48 4.98
CA ALA A 110 -10.01 5.09 4.79
C ALA A 110 -8.66 5.02 4.08
N GLY A 111 -8.44 5.81 3.03
CA GLY A 111 -7.14 5.89 2.35
C GLY A 111 -6.01 6.34 3.28
N ILE A 112 -6.24 7.40 4.09
CA ILE A 112 -5.28 7.83 5.11
C ILE A 112 -4.99 6.68 6.10
N VAL A 113 -6.02 6.01 6.60
CA VAL A 113 -5.86 4.91 7.57
C VAL A 113 -5.07 3.75 7.01
N VAL A 114 -5.23 3.40 5.72
CA VAL A 114 -4.47 2.33 5.06
C VAL A 114 -2.99 2.69 4.98
N ASP A 115 -2.66 3.82 4.37
CA ASP A 115 -1.25 4.18 4.11
C ASP A 115 -0.47 4.51 5.39
N THR A 116 -1.17 5.01 6.41
CA THR A 116 -0.58 5.29 7.71
C THR A 116 -0.52 4.07 8.63
N ASN A 117 -1.08 2.92 8.23
CA ASN A 117 -1.33 1.80 9.12
C ASN A 117 -1.99 2.26 10.44
N SER A 118 -3.17 2.90 10.32
CA SER A 118 -3.90 3.49 11.45
C SER A 118 -3.09 4.53 12.24
N PHE A 119 -2.53 5.52 11.55
CA PHE A 119 -1.77 6.65 12.12
C PHE A 119 -0.44 6.29 12.80
N THR A 120 0.14 5.13 12.48
CA THR A 120 1.41 4.66 13.07
C THR A 120 2.63 4.86 12.18
N PHE A 121 2.42 5.05 10.87
CA PHE A 121 3.45 5.23 9.86
C PHE A 121 3.27 6.53 9.09
N LYS A 122 4.37 7.21 8.77
CA LYS A 122 4.41 8.49 8.02
C LYS A 122 3.33 9.52 8.43
N THR A 123 2.99 9.54 9.71
CA THR A 123 1.90 10.36 10.22
C THR A 123 2.45 11.66 10.78
N GLY A 124 2.17 12.77 10.09
CA GLY A 124 2.57 14.12 10.51
C GLY A 124 1.42 14.91 11.12
N VAL A 125 1.70 16.17 11.50
CA VAL A 125 0.65 17.11 11.95
C VAL A 125 -0.42 17.28 10.87
N ARG A 126 0.00 17.46 9.62
CA ARG A 126 -0.85 17.58 8.43
C ARG A 126 -1.82 16.40 8.28
N THR A 127 -1.36 15.18 8.54
CA THR A 127 -2.20 13.97 8.52
C THR A 127 -3.35 14.04 9.52
N PHE A 128 -3.09 14.50 10.74
CA PHE A 128 -4.13 14.67 11.76
C PHE A 128 -5.07 15.85 11.46
N GLU A 129 -4.55 16.91 10.83
CA GLU A 129 -5.38 18.05 10.38
C GLU A 129 -6.33 17.62 9.26
N ALA A 130 -5.85 16.88 8.26
CA ALA A 130 -6.68 16.27 7.22
C ALA A 130 -7.74 15.33 7.81
N ALA A 131 -7.34 14.42 8.72
CA ALA A 131 -8.29 13.53 9.39
C ALA A 131 -9.34 14.31 10.22
N SER A 132 -8.94 15.43 10.87
CA SER A 132 -9.86 16.32 11.58
C SER A 132 -10.86 16.98 10.63
N PHE A 133 -10.40 17.47 9.48
CA PHE A 133 -11.25 18.00 8.42
C PHE A 133 -12.27 16.97 7.93
N LEU A 134 -11.83 15.74 7.63
CA LEU A 134 -12.73 14.68 7.18
C LEU A 134 -13.74 14.27 8.27
N ARG A 135 -13.32 14.21 9.54
CA ARG A 135 -14.22 13.95 10.66
C ARG A 135 -15.28 15.06 10.81
N ARG A 136 -14.92 16.33 10.60
CA ARG A 136 -15.90 17.45 10.57
C ARG A 136 -16.91 17.30 9.43
N ASN A 137 -16.52 16.68 8.31
CA ASN A 137 -17.40 16.37 7.19
C ASN A 137 -18.19 15.04 7.36
N GLY A 138 -18.16 14.43 8.55
CA GLY A 138 -18.99 13.28 8.88
C GLY A 138 -18.32 11.91 8.69
N ALA A 139 -17.03 11.87 8.35
CA ALA A 139 -16.29 10.61 8.34
C ALA A 139 -16.39 9.92 9.71
N ASP A 140 -16.64 8.62 9.75
CA ASP A 140 -16.74 7.84 10.98
C ASP A 140 -15.68 6.74 11.08
N THR A 141 -14.86 6.84 12.13
CA THR A 141 -13.76 5.92 12.37
C THR A 141 -14.23 4.48 12.61
N ALA A 142 -15.43 4.27 13.16
CA ALA A 142 -15.97 2.94 13.33
C ALA A 142 -16.41 2.35 11.99
N ASP A 143 -17.07 3.13 11.13
CA ASP A 143 -17.44 2.70 9.78
C ASP A 143 -16.20 2.41 8.94
N VAL A 144 -15.20 3.30 8.98
CA VAL A 144 -13.92 3.10 8.29
C VAL A 144 -13.22 1.84 8.78
N LYS A 145 -13.15 1.60 10.09
CA LYS A 145 -12.58 0.37 10.65
C LYS A 145 -13.31 -0.89 10.14
N GLN A 146 -14.63 -0.85 10.03
CA GLN A 146 -15.41 -1.99 9.55
C GLN A 146 -15.11 -2.37 8.10
N LEU A 147 -14.63 -1.44 7.27
CA LEU A 147 -14.22 -1.73 5.89
C LEU A 147 -13.06 -2.72 5.81
N PHE A 148 -12.27 -2.82 6.88
CA PHE A 148 -11.09 -3.68 6.98
C PHE A 148 -11.35 -4.93 7.82
N ASN A 149 -12.62 -5.21 8.17
CA ASN A 149 -12.98 -6.45 8.84
C ASN A 149 -12.69 -7.64 7.94
N GLU A 150 -12.07 -8.66 8.52
CA GLU A 150 -11.73 -9.89 7.81
C GLU A 150 -12.75 -11.00 8.09
N SER A 151 -12.82 -11.97 7.19
CA SER A 151 -13.63 -13.16 7.40
C SER A 151 -13.03 -14.06 8.49
N LEU A 152 -13.86 -14.84 9.17
CA LEU A 152 -13.40 -15.81 10.16
C LEU A 152 -12.43 -16.84 9.54
N ASP A 153 -12.63 -17.21 8.28
CA ASP A 153 -11.75 -18.13 7.56
C ASP A 153 -10.34 -17.54 7.36
N SER A 154 -10.26 -16.28 6.92
CA SER A 154 -8.98 -15.55 6.80
C SER A 154 -8.28 -15.46 8.15
N MET A 155 -9.02 -15.11 9.22
CA MET A 155 -8.48 -15.07 10.58
C MET A 155 -7.91 -16.41 11.05
N LYS A 156 -8.60 -17.52 10.75
CA LYS A 156 -8.10 -18.87 11.09
C LYS A 156 -6.80 -19.19 10.37
N LYS A 157 -6.72 -18.93 9.06
CA LYS A 157 -5.50 -19.14 8.26
C LYS A 157 -4.32 -18.31 8.79
N LYS A 158 -4.56 -17.02 9.10
CA LYS A 158 -3.50 -16.18 9.70
C LYS A 158 -3.05 -16.70 11.06
N THR A 159 -3.98 -17.17 11.88
CA THR A 159 -3.66 -17.75 13.21
C THR A 159 -2.77 -18.98 13.06
N GLU A 160 -3.04 -19.86 12.11
CA GLU A 160 -2.20 -21.04 11.82
C GLU A 160 -0.77 -20.64 11.42
N ILE A 161 -0.62 -19.59 10.61
CA ILE A 161 0.69 -19.04 10.22
C ILE A 161 1.42 -18.47 11.44
N ILE A 162 0.72 -17.75 12.32
CA ILE A 162 1.31 -17.18 13.53
C ILE A 162 1.72 -18.29 14.50
N GLU A 163 0.91 -19.32 14.67
CA GLU A 163 1.21 -20.48 15.53
C GLU A 163 2.49 -21.21 15.09
N ARG A 164 2.76 -21.26 13.77
CA ARG A 164 3.96 -21.87 13.19
C ARG A 164 5.18 -20.95 13.18
N SER A 165 5.04 -19.70 13.61
CA SER A 165 6.13 -18.72 13.52
C SER A 165 7.24 -18.98 14.53
N GLU A 166 8.46 -18.65 14.14
CA GLU A 166 9.66 -18.72 14.98
C GLU A 166 10.28 -17.34 15.15
N ILE A 167 10.75 -17.03 16.36
CA ILE A 167 11.55 -15.83 16.62
C ILE A 167 13.03 -16.18 16.48
N LEU A 168 13.65 -15.63 15.45
CA LEU A 168 15.04 -15.83 15.06
C LEU A 168 15.82 -14.54 15.20
N PHE A 169 17.15 -14.64 15.33
CA PHE A 169 18.06 -13.50 15.42
C PHE A 169 17.71 -12.46 16.50
N GLY A 170 16.92 -12.84 17.52
CA GLY A 170 16.49 -12.03 18.65
C GLY A 170 15.28 -11.12 18.42
N ASP A 171 15.00 -10.70 17.18
CA ASP A 171 13.96 -9.72 16.85
C ASP A 171 13.31 -9.93 15.46
N VAL A 172 13.45 -11.13 14.88
CA VAL A 172 12.91 -11.45 13.54
C VAL A 172 11.91 -12.60 13.64
N ALA A 173 10.66 -12.35 13.27
CA ALA A 173 9.64 -13.40 13.17
C ALA A 173 9.65 -14.03 11.77
N VAL A 174 9.67 -15.36 11.67
CA VAL A 174 9.61 -16.06 10.38
C VAL A 174 8.54 -17.14 10.42
N SER A 175 7.71 -17.22 9.38
CA SER A 175 6.73 -18.29 9.19
C SER A 175 6.60 -18.68 7.72
N TYR A 176 5.79 -19.69 7.42
CA TYR A 176 5.60 -20.17 6.06
C TYR A 176 4.22 -20.80 5.80
N ILE A 177 3.85 -20.85 4.53
CA ILE A 177 2.69 -21.53 3.97
C ILE A 177 3.18 -22.55 2.95
N ASP A 178 2.94 -23.84 3.21
CA ASP A 178 3.35 -24.94 2.31
C ASP A 178 2.33 -25.24 1.22
N GLU A 179 1.05 -25.00 1.47
CA GLU A 179 -0.03 -25.29 0.53
C GLU A 179 -0.56 -24.00 -0.10
N LEU A 180 -0.36 -23.87 -1.42
CA LEU A 180 -0.82 -22.69 -2.17
C LEU A 180 -2.34 -22.71 -2.33
N SER A 181 -2.97 -21.59 -1.95
CA SER A 181 -4.34 -21.22 -2.26
C SER A 181 -4.34 -19.88 -2.99
N GLU A 182 -5.46 -19.51 -3.63
CA GLU A 182 -5.59 -18.24 -4.37
C GLU A 182 -5.20 -17.02 -3.51
N ASP A 183 -5.53 -17.05 -2.22
CA ASP A 183 -5.29 -15.93 -1.30
C ASP A 183 -3.97 -16.05 -0.52
N SER A 184 -3.16 -17.09 -0.73
CA SER A 184 -2.00 -17.37 0.15
C SER A 184 -0.99 -16.23 0.20
N ASN A 185 -0.75 -15.52 -0.91
CA ASN A 185 0.17 -14.38 -0.92
C ASN A 185 -0.40 -13.18 -0.13
N VAL A 186 -1.71 -12.92 -0.23
CA VAL A 186 -2.38 -11.85 0.52
C VAL A 186 -2.37 -12.18 2.01
N ILE A 187 -2.72 -13.41 2.37
CA ILE A 187 -2.71 -13.88 3.76
C ILE A 187 -1.30 -13.83 4.33
N ALA A 188 -0.28 -14.23 3.57
CA ALA A 188 1.12 -14.16 4.01
C ALA A 188 1.58 -12.72 4.29
N ALA A 189 1.23 -11.78 3.40
CA ALA A 189 1.48 -10.36 3.59
C ALA A 189 0.82 -9.83 4.88
N GLN A 190 -0.46 -10.14 5.10
CA GLN A 190 -1.20 -9.75 6.31
C GLN A 190 -0.66 -10.41 7.58
N SER A 191 -0.27 -11.69 7.51
CA SER A 191 0.36 -12.40 8.62
C SER A 191 1.72 -11.80 8.97
N ALA A 192 2.50 -11.36 7.98
CA ALA A 192 3.75 -10.64 8.24
C ALA A 192 3.47 -9.33 9.00
N ASP A 193 2.44 -8.58 8.62
CA ASP A 193 2.03 -7.36 9.35
C ASP A 193 1.63 -7.68 10.80
N GLU A 194 0.85 -8.75 11.04
CA GLU A 194 0.44 -9.17 12.39
C GLU A 194 1.64 -9.62 13.24
N LEU A 195 2.61 -10.34 12.66
CA LEU A 195 3.82 -10.79 13.36
C LEU A 195 4.66 -9.61 13.89
N LEU A 196 4.61 -8.43 13.25
CA LEU A 196 5.30 -7.23 13.75
C LEU A 196 4.67 -6.63 15.02
N THR A 197 3.44 -7.03 15.35
CA THR A 197 2.77 -6.59 16.59
C THR A 197 3.28 -7.34 17.81
N ILE A 198 3.98 -8.47 17.61
CA ILE A 198 4.60 -9.25 18.67
C ILE A 198 5.71 -8.40 19.30
N LYS A 199 5.70 -8.34 20.63
CA LYS A 199 6.68 -7.57 21.40
C LYS A 199 8.11 -7.94 20.97
N ASP A 200 8.94 -6.91 20.82
CA ASP A 200 10.36 -6.99 20.48
C ASP A 200 10.68 -7.44 19.04
N VAL A 201 9.68 -7.81 18.22
CA VAL A 201 9.86 -8.13 16.80
C VAL A 201 10.00 -6.86 15.98
N LYS A 202 11.08 -6.74 15.19
CA LYS A 202 11.35 -5.58 14.31
C LYS A 202 11.20 -5.88 12.82
N LEU A 203 11.34 -7.15 12.46
CA LEU A 203 11.20 -7.67 11.12
C LEU A 203 10.31 -8.91 11.14
N SER A 204 9.49 -9.08 10.12
CA SER A 204 8.75 -10.31 9.92
C SER A 204 8.84 -10.77 8.47
N PHE A 205 8.86 -12.09 8.29
CA PHE A 205 8.90 -12.73 6.98
C PHE A 205 7.94 -13.90 6.93
N VAL A 206 7.10 -13.96 5.89
CA VAL A 206 6.25 -15.12 5.62
C VAL A 206 6.56 -15.64 4.23
N LEU A 207 6.96 -16.91 4.16
CA LEU A 207 7.29 -17.60 2.91
C LEU A 207 6.06 -18.34 2.38
N VAL A 208 5.85 -18.35 1.07
CA VAL A 208 4.73 -19.04 0.42
C VAL A 208 5.27 -19.90 -0.71
N ARG A 209 5.05 -21.21 -0.60
CA ARG A 209 5.36 -22.15 -1.68
C ARG A 209 4.42 -21.91 -2.85
N ASN A 210 4.97 -21.46 -3.98
CA ASN A 210 4.26 -21.42 -5.26
C ASN A 210 4.67 -22.62 -6.13
N LYS A 211 4.19 -22.67 -7.38
CA LYS A 211 4.48 -23.79 -8.29
C LYS A 211 5.98 -23.99 -8.53
N ASP A 212 6.69 -22.92 -8.89
CA ASP A 212 8.10 -23.02 -9.34
C ASP A 212 9.09 -22.20 -8.49
N TYR A 213 8.57 -21.45 -7.53
CA TYR A 213 9.34 -20.54 -6.70
C TYR A 213 8.71 -20.41 -5.30
N ILE A 214 9.44 -19.81 -4.38
CA ILE A 214 8.93 -19.41 -3.08
C ILE A 214 8.87 -17.89 -3.02
N ASN A 215 7.68 -17.38 -2.74
CA ASN A 215 7.48 -15.95 -2.51
C ASN A 215 7.77 -15.63 -1.05
N ILE A 216 8.42 -14.51 -0.78
CA ILE A 216 8.73 -14.04 0.57
C ILE A 216 8.11 -12.67 0.72
N SER A 217 7.20 -12.53 1.69
CA SER A 217 6.67 -11.23 2.11
C SER A 217 7.41 -10.75 3.34
N GLY A 218 8.11 -9.62 3.23
CA GLY A 218 8.85 -9.00 4.33
C GLY A 218 8.19 -7.72 4.84
N ARG A 219 8.23 -7.52 6.15
CA ARG A 219 7.80 -6.27 6.81
C ARG A 219 8.82 -5.80 7.84
N SER A 220 8.83 -4.50 8.10
CA SER A 220 9.56 -3.89 9.21
C SER A 220 8.69 -2.90 9.99
N GLN A 221 8.98 -2.75 11.28
CA GLN A 221 8.48 -1.65 12.12
C GLN A 221 8.95 -0.24 11.65
N GLY A 222 9.76 -0.15 10.58
CA GLY A 222 10.14 1.10 9.92
C GLY A 222 11.50 1.67 10.34
N ASN A 223 12.14 1.08 11.36
CA ASN A 223 13.52 1.40 11.76
C ASN A 223 14.56 0.48 11.12
N VAL A 224 14.14 -0.56 10.42
CA VAL A 224 15.02 -1.48 9.68
C VAL A 224 14.60 -1.51 8.22
N ASN A 225 15.56 -1.46 7.30
CA ASN A 225 15.27 -1.40 5.87
C ASN A 225 15.08 -2.81 5.30
N VAL A 226 13.83 -3.26 5.21
CA VAL A 226 13.50 -4.61 4.69
C VAL A 226 13.71 -4.73 3.17
N GLN A 227 13.65 -3.62 2.44
CA GLN A 227 13.93 -3.58 1.00
C GLN A 227 15.30 -4.15 0.67
N VAL A 228 16.35 -3.71 1.39
CA VAL A 228 17.73 -4.16 1.13
C VAL A 228 17.89 -5.67 1.34
N ILE A 229 17.18 -6.24 2.32
CA ILE A 229 17.19 -7.68 2.57
C ILE A 229 16.53 -8.41 1.38
N MET A 230 15.36 -7.94 0.92
CA MET A 230 14.66 -8.56 -0.20
C MET A 230 15.39 -8.38 -1.53
N GLU A 231 16.04 -7.25 -1.78
CA GLU A 231 16.87 -7.00 -2.98
C GLU A 231 18.02 -8.01 -3.09
N SER A 232 18.64 -8.37 -1.96
CA SER A 232 19.69 -9.41 -1.94
C SER A 232 19.19 -10.81 -2.35
N LEU A 233 17.87 -11.02 -2.32
CA LEU A 233 17.18 -12.23 -2.76
C LEU A 233 16.57 -12.10 -4.17
N GLY A 234 16.89 -11.01 -4.90
CA GLY A 234 16.33 -10.72 -6.22
C GLY A 234 14.94 -10.10 -6.20
N GLY A 235 14.51 -9.56 -5.05
CA GLY A 235 13.24 -8.86 -4.85
C GLY A 235 13.37 -7.33 -4.85
N GLY A 236 12.43 -6.67 -4.17
CA GLY A 236 12.38 -5.22 -4.03
C GLY A 236 11.17 -4.75 -3.21
N GLY A 237 11.00 -3.43 -3.09
CA GLY A 237 9.87 -2.83 -2.39
C GLY A 237 10.22 -1.50 -1.73
N HIS A 238 9.69 -1.29 -0.53
CA HIS A 238 9.87 -0.10 0.30
C HIS A 238 10.60 -0.44 1.61
N LEU A 239 11.05 0.62 2.30
CA LEU A 239 11.77 0.54 3.58
C LEU A 239 11.11 -0.42 4.60
N ASN A 240 9.78 -0.40 4.70
CA ASN A 240 8.99 -1.14 5.69
C ASN A 240 8.22 -2.34 5.11
N MET A 241 8.16 -2.47 3.79
CA MET A 241 7.39 -3.52 3.11
C MET A 241 8.06 -3.90 1.81
N ALA A 242 8.50 -5.14 1.68
CA ALA A 242 9.16 -5.61 0.47
C ALA A 242 8.85 -7.09 0.21
N GLY A 243 9.13 -7.57 -0.99
CA GLY A 243 8.98 -8.99 -1.32
C GLY A 243 10.04 -9.48 -2.28
N ALA A 244 10.25 -10.80 -2.29
CA ALA A 244 11.21 -11.47 -3.16
C ALA A 244 10.68 -12.83 -3.63
N GLN A 245 11.11 -13.25 -4.83
CA GLN A 245 10.79 -14.57 -5.38
C GLN A 245 12.08 -15.39 -5.50
N VAL A 246 12.23 -16.37 -4.62
CA VAL A 246 13.37 -17.28 -4.64
C VAL A 246 13.06 -18.45 -5.58
N GLN A 247 13.86 -18.61 -6.63
CA GLN A 247 13.71 -19.67 -7.64
C GLN A 247 14.10 -21.05 -7.08
N THR A 248 13.25 -21.61 -6.24
CA THR A 248 13.33 -22.97 -5.69
C THR A 248 11.94 -23.43 -5.24
N GLN A 249 11.72 -24.74 -5.25
CA GLN A 249 10.55 -25.38 -4.64
C GLN A 249 10.84 -25.89 -3.22
N ASP A 250 12.09 -25.87 -2.77
CA ASP A 250 12.50 -26.33 -1.45
C ASP A 250 12.37 -25.21 -0.42
N MET A 251 11.45 -25.38 0.53
CA MET A 251 11.20 -24.42 1.61
C MET A 251 12.42 -24.21 2.51
N GLU A 252 13.21 -25.26 2.76
CA GLU A 252 14.39 -25.16 3.61
C GLU A 252 15.54 -24.43 2.88
N GLU A 253 15.64 -24.60 1.56
CA GLU A 253 16.57 -23.82 0.74
C GLU A 253 16.21 -22.33 0.76
N ALA A 254 14.92 -21.99 0.60
CA ALA A 254 14.47 -20.59 0.65
C ALA A 254 14.66 -19.97 2.04
N LYS A 255 14.36 -20.69 3.12
CA LYS A 255 14.66 -20.25 4.50
C LYS A 255 16.14 -20.01 4.70
N THR A 256 17.00 -20.92 4.22
CA THR A 256 18.47 -20.77 4.33
C THR A 256 18.94 -19.49 3.64
N LYS A 257 18.51 -19.24 2.40
CA LYS A 257 18.83 -18.01 1.66
C LYS A 257 18.35 -16.75 2.40
N LEU A 258 17.13 -16.77 2.94
CA LEU A 258 16.59 -15.67 3.74
C LEU A 258 17.45 -15.43 5.00
N TYR A 259 17.84 -16.48 5.71
CA TYR A 259 18.65 -16.38 6.93
C TYR A 259 20.05 -15.83 6.66
N GLU A 260 20.66 -16.21 5.53
CA GLU A 260 21.92 -15.63 5.06
C GLU A 260 21.77 -14.13 4.75
N ALA A 261 20.72 -13.74 4.03
CA ALA A 261 20.42 -12.34 3.72
C ALA A 261 20.25 -11.48 4.99
N ILE A 262 19.46 -11.96 5.96
CA ILE A 262 19.27 -11.29 7.25
C ILE A 262 20.60 -11.18 8.01
N THR A 263 21.40 -12.24 8.02
CA THR A 263 22.69 -12.28 8.71
C THR A 263 23.66 -11.24 8.13
N ASN A 264 23.76 -11.16 6.81
CA ASN A 264 24.64 -10.21 6.13
C ASN A 264 24.20 -8.77 6.41
N TYR A 265 22.91 -8.47 6.26
CA TYR A 265 22.34 -7.16 6.56
C TYR A 265 22.62 -6.71 8.00
N LYS A 266 22.46 -7.61 8.98
CA LYS A 266 22.73 -7.30 10.40
C LYS A 266 24.21 -7.09 10.71
N LYS A 267 25.13 -7.73 9.99
CA LYS A 267 26.57 -7.49 10.13
C LYS A 267 26.94 -6.11 9.62
N GLU A 268 26.53 -5.78 8.40
CA GLU A 268 26.80 -4.47 7.78
C GLU A 268 26.21 -3.30 8.57
N SER A 269 25.07 -3.52 9.24
CA SER A 269 24.43 -2.51 10.08
C SER A 269 25.10 -2.31 11.45
N LYS A 270 25.92 -3.26 11.92
CA LYS A 270 26.72 -3.12 13.15
C LYS A 270 28.05 -2.42 12.92
N ASP A 271 28.55 -2.44 11.69
CA ASP A 271 29.82 -1.83 11.29
C ASP A 271 29.67 -0.35 10.87
N LYS A 272 28.47 0.22 11.02
CA LYS A 272 28.12 1.63 10.79
C LYS A 272 27.69 2.30 12.08
#